data_AF-A0AAU1KGJ2-F1
#
_entry.id   AF-A0AAU1KGJ2-F1
#
_cell.length_a   1.000
_cell.length_b   1.000
_cell.length_c   1.000
_cell.angle_alpha   90.00
_cell.angle_beta   90.00
_cell.angle_gamma   90.00
#
_symmetry.space_group_name_H-M   'P 1'
#
loop_
_entity.id
_entity.type
_entity.pdbx_description
1 polymer ?
#
loop_
_entity_poly.entity_id
_entity_poly.type
_entity_poly.pdbx_seq_one_letter_code
_entity_poly.pdbx_strand_id
1 'polypeptide(L)'
;MIAHSLGGVACVDLLVRERLARVDQLITVGSQAPYFYEIGALVSLEHPQALPAGFPARWLNVYDDRDLLSYRASEVFPGRADDHRVDNRQPFPWAHTTYWSNPDVWSAVDAWLS
;
A
#
# COMPACT_ATOMS: atom_id res chain seq x y z
N MET A 1 4.55 2.08 9.43
CA MET A 1 4.17 3.37 8.79
C MET A 1 2.83 3.17 8.11
N ILE A 2 1.85 4.07 8.29
CA ILE A 2 0.56 4.02 7.59
C ILE A 2 0.43 5.23 6.67
N ALA A 3 0.04 5.00 5.41
CA ALA A 3 -0.03 6.05 4.41
C ALA A 3 -1.16 5.79 3.40
N HIS A 4 -1.79 6.87 2.95
CA HIS A 4 -2.93 6.82 2.03
C HIS A 4 -2.60 7.45 0.69
N SER A 5 -3.17 6.89 -0.38
CA SER A 5 -3.07 7.43 -1.73
C SER A 5 -1.59 7.65 -2.15
N LEU A 6 -1.27 8.84 -2.64
CA LEU A 6 0.08 9.27 -3.01
C LEU A 6 1.06 9.27 -1.83
N GLY A 7 0.57 9.38 -0.59
CA GLY A 7 1.40 9.17 0.60
C GLY A 7 2.00 7.76 0.61
N GLY A 8 1.23 6.76 0.20
CA GLY A 8 1.73 5.38 0.07
C GLY A 8 2.82 5.25 -0.99
N VAL A 9 2.67 5.92 -2.13
CA VAL A 9 3.71 5.97 -3.19
C VAL A 9 5.00 6.58 -2.64
N ALA A 10 4.91 7.75 -1.97
CA ALA A 10 6.07 8.41 -1.38
C ALA A 10 6.76 7.55 -0.31
N CYS A 11 5.98 6.83 0.51
CA CYS A 11 6.51 5.92 1.52
C CYS A 11 7.24 4.73 0.88
N VAL A 12 6.68 4.11 -0.17
CA VAL A 12 7.37 3.04 -0.90
C VAL A 12 8.65 3.58 -1.52
N ASP A 13 8.61 4.75 -2.15
CA ASP A 13 9.80 5.37 -2.76
C ASP A 13 10.92 5.61 -1.75
N LEU A 14 10.57 6.12 -0.58
CA LEU A 14 11.51 6.35 0.52
C LEU A 14 12.09 5.02 1.03
N LEU A 15 11.25 4.02 1.28
CA LEU A 15 11.65 2.74 1.88
C LEU A 15 12.44 1.85 0.92
N VAL A 16 12.30 2.05 -0.39
CA VAL A 16 13.18 1.42 -1.38
C VAL A 16 14.56 2.08 -1.36
N ARG A 17 14.63 3.42 -1.33
CA ARG A 17 15.90 4.15 -1.36
C ARG A 17 16.68 4.06 -0.05
N GLU A 18 15.97 4.00 1.06
CA GLU A 18 16.54 4.14 2.40
C GLU A 18 16.06 3.04 3.33
N ARG A 19 17.00 2.39 4.02
CA ARG A 19 16.68 1.52 5.14
C ARG A 19 16.40 2.36 6.39
N LEU A 20 15.13 2.52 6.73
CA LEU A 20 14.70 3.19 7.95
C LEU A 20 14.63 2.20 9.12
N ALA A 21 15.65 2.16 9.98
CA ALA A 21 15.77 1.18 11.06
C ALA A 21 14.59 1.14 12.06
N ARG A 22 13.79 2.21 12.14
CA ARG A 22 12.60 2.31 13.00
C ARG A 22 11.28 1.95 12.31
N VAL A 23 11.33 1.57 11.02
CA VAL A 23 10.16 1.18 10.23
C VAL A 23 10.31 -0.28 9.85
N ASP A 24 9.59 -1.14 10.56
CA ASP A 24 9.57 -2.58 10.39
C ASP A 24 8.40 -3.06 9.50
N GLN A 25 7.36 -2.24 9.37
CA GLN A 25 6.15 -2.55 8.61
C GLN A 25 5.60 -1.35 7.84
N LEU A 26 4.97 -1.62 6.70
CA LEU A 26 4.25 -0.66 5.87
C LEU A 26 2.76 -1.00 5.81
N ILE A 27 1.91 0.00 5.93
CA ILE A 27 0.48 -0.10 5.67
C ILE A 27 0.15 0.94 4.61
N THR A 28 -0.31 0.51 3.44
CA THR A 28 -0.85 1.40 2.41
C THR A 28 -2.36 1.30 2.38
N VAL A 29 -3.03 2.42 2.16
CA VAL A 29 -4.50 2.48 2.06
C VAL A 29 -4.86 3.20 0.76
N GLY A 30 -5.57 2.53 -0.14
CA GLY A 30 -5.97 3.10 -1.42
C GLY A 30 -4.80 3.64 -2.26
N SER A 31 -3.66 2.93 -2.28
CA SER A 31 -2.43 3.44 -2.91
C SER A 31 -2.19 2.91 -4.32
N GLN A 32 -1.56 3.75 -5.15
CA GLN A 32 -1.16 3.48 -6.53
C GLN A 32 0.23 2.85 -6.65
N ALA A 33 0.95 2.68 -5.53
CA ALA A 33 2.37 2.32 -5.56
C ALA A 33 2.70 1.05 -6.39
N PRO A 34 1.93 -0.06 -6.27
CA PRO A 34 2.24 -1.24 -7.06
C PRO A 34 1.92 -1.05 -8.56
N TYR A 35 0.86 -0.30 -8.90
CA TYR A 35 0.56 0.07 -10.29
C TYR A 35 1.71 0.87 -10.91
N PHE A 36 2.22 1.89 -10.20
CA PHE A 36 3.34 2.68 -10.69
C PHE A 36 4.61 1.86 -10.87
N TYR A 37 4.85 0.85 -10.03
CA TYR A 37 5.97 -0.06 -10.25
C TYR A 37 5.81 -0.87 -11.55
N GLU A 38 4.65 -1.50 -11.76
CA GLU A 38 4.41 -2.35 -12.95
C GLU A 38 4.55 -1.60 -14.27
N ILE A 39 4.13 -0.33 -14.32
CA ILE A 39 4.24 0.50 -15.53
C ILE A 39 5.59 1.24 -15.66
N GLY A 40 6.53 1.05 -14.73
CA GLY A 40 7.84 1.73 -14.73
C GLY A 40 7.80 3.22 -14.33
N ALA A 41 6.77 3.64 -13.60
CA ALA A 41 6.59 5.01 -13.13
C ALA A 41 7.00 5.22 -11.65
N LEU A 42 7.30 4.15 -10.90
CA LEU A 42 7.81 4.26 -9.53
C LEU A 42 9.29 4.69 -9.56
N VAL A 43 9.59 5.88 -9.02
CA VAL A 43 10.88 6.54 -9.26
C VAL A 43 12.03 5.86 -8.51
N SER A 44 11.76 5.16 -7.41
CA SER A 44 12.78 4.47 -6.62
C SER A 44 13.12 3.06 -7.11
N LEU A 45 12.23 2.42 -7.89
CA LEU A 45 12.33 1.02 -8.25
C LEU A 45 11.79 0.78 -9.65
N GLU A 46 12.65 0.29 -10.53
CA GLU A 46 12.28 -0.04 -11.91
C GLU A 46 11.82 -1.50 -12.01
N HIS A 47 10.69 -1.78 -12.65
CA HIS A 47 10.28 -3.16 -12.92
C HIS A 47 11.22 -3.83 -13.94
N PRO A 48 11.69 -5.08 -13.72
CA PRO A 48 11.24 -6.05 -12.72
C PRO A 48 12.18 -6.20 -11.51
N GLN A 49 12.88 -5.13 -11.10
CA GLN A 49 13.78 -5.20 -9.94
C GLN A 49 13.00 -5.54 -8.67
N ALA A 50 13.53 -6.47 -7.88
CA ALA A 50 12.92 -6.86 -6.62
C ALA A 50 13.10 -5.77 -5.55
N LEU A 51 12.17 -5.74 -4.57
CA LEU A 51 12.31 -4.89 -3.39
C LEU A 51 13.64 -5.18 -2.66
N PRO A 52 14.39 -4.16 -2.25
CA PRO A 52 15.67 -4.35 -1.58
C PRO A 52 15.51 -5.04 -0.23
N ALA A 53 16.57 -5.66 0.28
CA ALA A 53 16.57 -6.34 1.58
C ALA A 53 16.28 -5.39 2.77
N GLY A 54 16.52 -4.09 2.58
CA GLY A 54 16.22 -3.06 3.58
C GLY A 54 14.75 -2.65 3.67
N PHE A 55 13.93 -3.01 2.67
CA PHE A 55 12.50 -2.70 2.64
C PHE A 55 11.75 -3.50 3.71
N PRO A 56 10.69 -2.96 4.36
CA PRO A 56 9.91 -3.69 5.34
C PRO A 56 9.43 -5.06 4.85
N ALA A 57 9.64 -6.10 5.66
CA ALA A 57 9.23 -7.46 5.31
C ALA A 57 7.71 -7.67 5.43
N ARG A 58 7.03 -6.78 6.15
CA ARG A 58 5.60 -6.83 6.42
C ARG A 58 4.93 -5.63 5.76
N TRP A 59 4.12 -5.85 4.73
CA TRP A 59 3.35 -4.81 4.07
C TRP A 59 1.87 -5.18 3.97
N LEU A 60 1.01 -4.49 4.72
CA LEU A 60 -0.45 -4.55 4.54
C LEU A 60 -0.89 -3.55 3.48
N ASN A 61 -1.60 -3.99 2.45
CA ASN A 61 -2.22 -3.12 1.45
C ASN A 61 -3.74 -3.18 1.52
N VAL A 62 -4.36 -2.11 2.00
CA VAL A 62 -5.81 -1.97 2.10
C VAL A 62 -6.36 -1.32 0.83
N TYR A 63 -7.35 -1.94 0.20
CA TYR A 63 -7.92 -1.46 -1.06
C TYR A 63 -9.44 -1.66 -1.13
N ASP A 64 -10.10 -0.95 -2.04
CA ASP A 64 -11.53 -1.07 -2.36
C ASP A 64 -11.69 -1.18 -3.87
N ASP A 65 -12.44 -2.17 -4.36
CA ASP A 65 -12.67 -2.39 -5.80
C ASP A 65 -13.34 -1.18 -6.49
N ARG A 66 -14.02 -0.30 -5.75
CA ARG A 66 -14.63 0.95 -6.26
C ARG A 66 -13.68 2.14 -6.25
N ASP A 67 -12.53 2.01 -5.59
CA ASP A 67 -11.48 3.01 -5.63
C ASP A 67 -10.55 2.73 -6.81
N LEU A 68 -10.79 3.45 -7.92
CA LEU A 68 -10.02 3.36 -9.16
C LEU A 68 -8.54 3.76 -9.01
N LEU A 69 -8.15 4.31 -7.85
CA LEU A 69 -6.77 4.67 -7.54
C LEU A 69 -6.10 3.67 -6.58
N SER A 70 -6.84 2.69 -6.06
CA SER A 70 -6.25 1.61 -5.27
C SER A 70 -5.78 0.49 -6.19
N TYR A 71 -4.66 -0.14 -5.83
CA TYR A 71 -4.12 -1.25 -6.61
C TYR A 71 -3.62 -2.36 -5.68
N ARG A 72 -3.81 -3.61 -6.11
CA ARG A 72 -3.39 -4.80 -5.37
C ARG A 72 -1.86 -4.93 -5.38
N ALA A 73 -1.27 -5.18 -4.23
CA ALA A 73 0.17 -5.23 -4.05
C ALA A 73 0.72 -6.66 -3.99
N SER A 74 -0.08 -7.65 -3.58
CA SER A 74 0.39 -9.01 -3.33
C SER A 74 0.83 -9.75 -4.60
N GLU A 75 0.15 -9.51 -5.72
CA GLU A 75 0.53 -10.06 -7.04
C GLU A 75 1.80 -9.40 -7.59
N VAL A 76 1.99 -8.10 -7.30
CA VAL A 76 3.14 -7.31 -7.77
C VAL A 76 4.39 -7.57 -6.93
N PHE A 77 4.23 -7.73 -5.62
CA PHE A 77 5.30 -7.95 -4.65
C PHE A 77 5.05 -9.22 -3.84
N PRO A 78 5.17 -10.40 -4.46
CA PRO A 78 4.85 -11.68 -3.83
C PRO A 78 5.73 -11.94 -2.61
N GLY A 79 5.10 -12.40 -1.52
CA GLY A 79 5.78 -12.68 -0.25
C GLY A 79 6.26 -11.44 0.51
N ARG A 80 5.87 -10.24 0.06
CA ARG A 80 6.14 -8.96 0.73
C ARG A 80 4.88 -8.25 1.17
N ALA A 81 3.87 -8.23 0.29
CA ALA A 81 2.61 -7.55 0.54
C ALA A 81 1.43 -8.52 0.70
N ASP A 82 0.54 -8.18 1.61
CA ASP A 82 -0.73 -8.85 1.89
C ASP A 82 -1.87 -7.88 1.60
N ASP A 83 -2.74 -8.25 0.65
CA ASP A 83 -3.88 -7.41 0.26
C ASP A 83 -5.10 -7.65 1.16
N HIS A 84 -5.71 -6.57 1.65
CA HIS A 84 -6.95 -6.59 2.41
C HIS A 84 -8.02 -5.74 1.74
N ARG A 85 -9.07 -6.38 1.24
CA ARG A 85 -10.19 -5.68 0.60
C ARG A 85 -11.16 -5.15 1.65
N VAL A 86 -11.57 -3.90 1.50
CA VAL A 86 -12.70 -3.30 2.22
C VAL A 86 -13.79 -2.83 1.24
N ASP A 87 -14.99 -2.56 1.76
CA ASP A 87 -16.06 -1.91 1.01
C ASP A 87 -16.41 -0.55 1.66
N ASN A 88 -16.01 0.55 1.03
CA ASN A 88 -16.29 1.91 1.53
C ASN A 88 -17.72 2.36 1.22
N ARG A 89 -18.50 1.57 0.47
CA ARG A 89 -19.91 1.80 0.12
C ARG A 89 -20.18 3.12 -0.59
N GLN A 90 -19.17 3.63 -1.29
CA GLN A 90 -19.23 4.87 -2.05
C GLN A 90 -18.77 4.62 -3.50
N PRO A 91 -19.25 5.39 -4.49
CA PRO A 91 -18.68 5.38 -5.83
C PRO A 91 -17.36 6.17 -5.87
N PHE A 92 -16.58 6.01 -6.93
CA PHE A 92 -15.45 6.89 -7.22
C PHE A 92 -15.93 8.34 -7.51
N PRO A 93 -15.19 9.39 -7.07
CA PRO A 93 -13.98 9.38 -6.23
C PRO A 93 -14.17 9.22 -4.72
N TRP A 94 -15.39 9.21 -4.18
CA TRP A 94 -15.63 9.18 -2.73
C TRP A 94 -15.12 7.92 -2.04
N ALA A 95 -15.14 6.77 -2.73
CA ALA A 95 -14.52 5.53 -2.23
C ALA A 95 -13.06 5.76 -1.82
N HIS A 96 -12.34 6.62 -2.55
CA HIS A 96 -10.92 6.89 -2.29
C HIS A 96 -10.67 7.67 -0.99
N THR A 97 -11.59 8.52 -0.55
CA THR A 97 -11.38 9.41 0.60
C THR A 97 -12.03 8.91 1.89
N THR A 98 -12.85 7.85 1.81
CA THR A 98 -13.73 7.40 2.90
C THR A 98 -13.14 6.27 3.76
N TYR A 99 -11.96 5.75 3.43
CA TYR A 99 -11.32 4.66 4.18
C TYR A 99 -11.24 4.90 5.69
N TRP A 100 -10.97 6.13 6.12
CA TRP A 100 -10.78 6.43 7.54
C TRP A 100 -12.05 6.38 8.38
N SER A 101 -13.23 6.53 7.76
CA SER A 101 -14.51 6.31 8.43
C SER A 101 -15.01 4.87 8.29
N ASN A 102 -14.27 4.00 7.61
CA ASN A 102 -14.61 2.59 7.47
C ASN A 102 -14.01 1.79 8.65
N PRO A 103 -14.84 1.20 9.54
CA PRO A 103 -14.34 0.43 10.68
C PRO A 103 -13.57 -0.83 10.27
N ASP A 104 -13.80 -1.38 9.07
CA ASP A 104 -13.10 -2.57 8.58
C ASP A 104 -11.61 -2.26 8.34
N VAL A 105 -11.29 -1.03 7.93
CA VAL A 105 -9.88 -0.57 7.77
C VAL A 105 -9.16 -0.63 9.10
N TRP A 106 -9.77 -0.10 10.17
CA TRP A 106 -9.16 -0.10 11.50
C TRP A 106 -9.09 -1.50 12.10
N SER A 107 -10.08 -2.35 11.85
CA SER A 107 -10.06 -3.75 12.27
C SER A 107 -8.90 -4.51 11.60
N ALA A 108 -8.65 -4.26 10.31
CA ALA A 108 -7.52 -4.84 9.59
C ALA A 108 -6.17 -4.32 10.12
N VAL A 109 -6.07 -3.02 10.41
CA VAL A 109 -4.86 -2.42 11.00
C VAL A 109 -4.57 -2.98 12.38
N ASP A 110 -5.58 -3.10 13.25
CA ASP A 110 -5.42 -3.64 14.60
C ASP A 110 -4.97 -5.10 14.57
N ALA A 111 -5.62 -5.93 13.74
CA ALA A 111 -5.24 -7.32 13.54
C ALA A 111 -3.83 -7.48 12.96
N TRP A 112 -3.38 -6.54 12.13
CA TRP A 112 -2.04 -6.55 11.55
C TRP A 112 -0.95 -6.14 12.54
N LEU A 113 -1.23 -5.16 13.41
CA LEU A 113 -0.27 -4.65 14.38
C LEU A 113 -0.12 -5.53 15.63
N SER A 114 -1.12 -6.37 15.90
CA SER A 114 -1.10 -7.39 16.97
C SER A 114 -0.04 -8.47 16.71
#